data_AF-A0A3B8X6Y6-F1
#
_entry.id   AF-A0A3B8X6Y6-F1
#
_cell.length_a   1.000
_cell.length_b   1.000
_cell.length_c   1.000
_cell.angle_alpha   90.00
_cell.angle_beta   90.00
_cell.angle_gamma   90.00
#
_symmetry.space_group_name_H-M   'P 1'
#
loop_
_entity.id
_entity.type
_entity.pdbx_description
1 polymer ?
#
loop_
_entity_poly.entity_id
_entity_poly.type
_entity_poly.pdbx_seq_one_letter_code
_entity_poly.pdbx_strand_id
1 'polypeptide(L)'
;MELAKTHAEVRMAGGKLPPIPLPTNCPGCGVGLDPEVLRKHTFVCECGHHFRLGADAWIALIADRGSWKERWGDVRSHDLLNWKVPKPYQA
;
A
#
# COMPACT_ATOMS: atom_id res chain seq x y z
N MET A 1 17.63 -24.00 -15.20
CA MET A 1 18.45 -23.35 -14.17
C MET A 1 17.59 -22.26 -13.55
N GLU A 2 16.80 -22.63 -12.55
CA GLU A 2 15.90 -21.72 -11.84
C GLU A 2 16.75 -20.87 -10.89
N LEU A 3 16.88 -19.59 -11.22
CA LEU A 3 17.42 -18.61 -10.29
C LEU A 3 16.38 -18.43 -9.19
N ALA A 4 16.51 -19.20 -8.11
CA ALA A 4 15.82 -18.91 -6.87
C ALA A 4 16.14 -17.45 -6.53
N LYS A 5 15.16 -16.56 -6.70
CA LYS A 5 15.28 -15.14 -6.36
C LYS A 5 15.50 -15.09 -4.86
N THR A 6 16.76 -14.93 -4.46
CA THR A 6 17.13 -14.76 -3.07
C THR A 6 16.56 -13.41 -2.65
N HIS A 7 15.49 -13.44 -1.86
CA HIS A 7 14.88 -12.26 -1.30
C HIS A 7 15.88 -11.64 -0.31
N ALA A 8 16.64 -10.65 -0.79
CA ALA A 8 17.37 -9.76 0.11
C ALA A 8 16.34 -9.10 1.03
N GLU A 9 16.53 -9.20 2.35
CA GLU A 9 15.65 -8.55 3.32
C GLU A 9 15.52 -7.07 2.95
N VAL A 10 14.28 -6.63 2.69
CA VAL A 10 14.02 -5.23 2.35
C VAL A 10 14.33 -4.40 3.59
N ARG A 11 15.41 -3.62 3.55
CA ARG A 11 15.79 -2.70 4.63
C ARG A 11 14.74 -1.59 4.71
N MET A 12 13.80 -1.72 5.64
CA MET A 12 12.82 -0.68 5.95
C MET A 12 13.33 0.18 7.10
N ALA A 13 13.53 1.47 6.86
CA ALA A 13 13.87 2.45 7.89
C ALA A 13 12.64 2.86 8.73
N GLY A 14 11.44 2.72 8.16
CA GLY A 14 10.20 3.20 8.76
C GLY A 14 9.55 2.27 9.79
N GLY A 15 8.24 2.44 9.94
CA GLY A 15 7.39 1.72 10.90
C GLY A 15 6.99 0.32 10.42
N LYS A 16 6.26 -0.40 11.28
CA LYS A 16 5.58 -1.64 10.87
C LYS A 16 4.51 -1.26 9.83
N LEU A 17 4.57 -1.86 8.64
CA LEU A 17 3.57 -1.64 7.61
C LEU A 17 2.17 -2.09 8.09
N PRO A 18 1.12 -1.27 7.87
CA PRO A 18 -0.26 -1.65 8.17
C PRO A 18 -0.74 -2.72 7.18
N PRO A 19 -1.80 -3.48 7.52
CA PRO A 19 -2.44 -4.38 6.57
C PRO A 19 -3.07 -3.57 5.43
N ILE A 20 -3.01 -4.10 4.20
CA ILE A 20 -3.70 -3.54 3.04
C ILE A 20 -4.74 -4.54 2.51
N PRO A 21 -5.78 -4.07 1.81
CA PRO A 21 -6.68 -4.96 1.09
C PRO A 21 -5.90 -5.74 0.02
N LEU A 22 -5.96 -7.07 0.09
CA LEU A 22 -5.32 -7.95 -0.87
C LEU A 22 -6.36 -8.90 -1.48
N PRO A 23 -6.26 -9.21 -2.78
CA PRO A 23 -7.00 -10.33 -3.36
C PRO A 23 -6.46 -11.66 -2.83
N THR A 24 -7.18 -12.76 -3.09
CA THR A 24 -6.72 -14.11 -2.73
C THR A 24 -5.45 -14.51 -3.50
N ASN A 25 -5.31 -14.06 -4.75
CA ASN A 25 -4.23 -14.44 -5.66
C ASN A 25 -3.55 -13.22 -6.28
N CYS A 26 -2.27 -13.35 -6.61
CA CYS A 26 -1.51 -12.31 -7.31
C CYS A 26 -2.08 -12.07 -8.73
N PRO A 27 -2.43 -10.83 -9.11
CA PRO A 27 -2.82 -10.52 -10.49
C PRO A 27 -1.72 -10.75 -11.52
N GLY A 28 -0.44 -10.72 -11.10
CA GLY A 28 0.71 -10.88 -11.99
C GLY A 28 1.10 -12.33 -12.30
N CYS A 29 0.94 -13.25 -11.34
CA CYS A 29 1.39 -14.65 -11.51
C CYS A 29 0.41 -15.72 -11.02
N GLY A 30 -0.73 -15.34 -10.44
CA GLY A 30 -1.77 -16.27 -9.97
C GLY A 30 -1.46 -16.99 -8.64
N VAL A 31 -0.28 -16.81 -8.04
CA VAL A 31 0.07 -17.45 -6.76
C VAL A 31 -0.90 -17.02 -5.65
N GLY A 32 -1.25 -17.95 -4.75
CA GLY A 32 -1.99 -17.62 -3.53
C GLY A 32 -1.18 -16.69 -2.64
N LEU A 33 -1.82 -15.64 -2.12
CA LEU A 33 -1.14 -14.62 -1.33
C LEU A 33 -1.18 -14.95 0.16
N ASP A 34 -0.03 -14.86 0.81
CA ASP A 34 0.08 -14.75 2.27
C ASP A 34 0.31 -13.27 2.62
N PRO A 35 -0.67 -12.60 3.28
CA PRO A 35 -0.56 -11.20 3.66
C PRO A 35 0.66 -10.88 4.53
N GLU A 36 1.07 -11.78 5.43
CA GLU A 36 2.19 -11.55 6.35
C GLU A 36 3.54 -11.69 5.63
N VAL A 37 3.65 -12.62 4.68
CA VAL A 37 4.82 -12.71 3.80
C VAL A 37 4.93 -11.47 2.92
N LEU A 38 3.84 -11.07 2.26
CA LEU A 38 3.84 -9.87 1.43
C LEU A 38 4.18 -8.61 2.23
N ARG A 39 3.68 -8.50 3.46
CA ARG A 39 3.98 -7.35 4.34
C ARG A 39 5.46 -7.24 4.67
N LYS A 40 6.19 -8.36 4.80
CA LYS A 40 7.67 -8.36 4.95
C LYS A 40 8.37 -7.94 3.65
N HIS A 41 7.77 -8.23 2.50
CA HIS A 41 8.28 -7.88 1.17
C HIS A 41 7.73 -6.55 0.65
N THR A 42 7.26 -5.65 1.53
CA THR A 42 6.73 -4.33 1.15
C THR A 42 5.57 -4.41 0.15
N PHE A 43 4.78 -5.47 0.24
CA PHE A 43 3.70 -5.81 -0.67
C PHE A 43 4.15 -5.86 -2.14
N VAL A 44 5.29 -6.51 -2.37
CA VAL A 44 5.76 -6.89 -3.70
C VAL A 44 5.75 -8.42 -3.79
N CYS A 45 5.02 -8.94 -4.77
CA CYS A 45 5.02 -10.37 -5.07
C CYS A 45 6.40 -10.81 -5.59
N GLU A 46 6.78 -12.07 -5.41
CA GLU A 46 8.03 -12.64 -5.95
C GLU A 46 8.11 -12.55 -7.49
N CYS A 47 6.97 -12.47 -8.17
CA CYS A 47 6.91 -12.22 -9.60
C CYS A 47 7.28 -10.77 -9.98
N GLY A 48 7.41 -9.87 -9.01
CA GLY A 48 7.67 -8.44 -9.22
C GLY A 48 6.40 -7.57 -9.31
N HIS A 49 5.22 -8.13 -9.07
CA HIS A 49 3.99 -7.33 -9.05
C HIS A 49 3.94 -6.48 -7.77
N HIS A 50 3.84 -5.16 -7.93
CA HIS A 50 3.67 -4.21 -6.83
C HIS A 50 2.19 -3.99 -6.54
N PHE A 51 1.76 -4.30 -5.32
CA PHE A 51 0.39 -4.02 -4.89
C PHE A 51 0.22 -2.53 -4.55
N ARG A 52 -1.02 -2.05 -4.64
CA ARG A 52 -1.37 -0.66 -4.32
C ARG A 52 -1.28 -0.44 -2.81
N LEU A 53 -0.52 0.59 -2.41
CA LEU A 53 -0.41 1.02 -1.02
C LEU A 53 -1.26 2.25 -0.77
N GLY A 54 -1.94 2.25 0.38
CA GLY A 54 -2.58 3.43 0.95
C GLY A 54 -1.55 4.45 1.46
N ALA A 55 -2.02 5.66 1.78
CA ALA A 55 -1.15 6.71 2.30
C ALA A 55 -0.47 6.32 3.61
N ASP A 56 -1.20 5.64 4.49
CA ASP A 56 -0.71 5.08 5.77
C ASP A 56 0.46 4.11 5.58
N ALA A 57 0.35 3.19 4.61
CA ALA A 57 1.41 2.25 4.26
C ALA A 57 2.63 2.94 3.65
N TRP A 58 2.41 3.93 2.76
CA TRP A 58 3.50 4.72 2.20
C TRP A 58 4.26 5.51 3.29
N ILE A 59 3.54 6.19 4.19
CA ILE A 59 4.15 6.93 5.31
C ILE A 59 4.97 5.98 6.17
N ALA A 60 4.41 4.83 6.55
CA ALA A 60 5.12 3.85 7.36
C ALA A 60 6.35 3.28 6.65
N LEU A 61 6.36 3.21 5.31
CA LEU A 61 7.48 2.70 4.53
C LEU A 61 8.64 3.69 4.44
N ILE A 62 8.35 4.97 4.17
CA ILE A 62 9.35 5.96 3.75
C ILE A 62 9.81 6.91 4.87
N ALA A 63 8.94 7.19 5.85
CA ALA A 63 9.25 8.15 6.89
C ALA A 63 10.07 7.48 8.01
N ASP A 64 11.06 8.18 8.54
CA ASP A 64 11.78 7.73 9.72
C ASP A 64 10.80 7.53 10.87
N ARG A 65 10.98 6.45 11.64
CA ARG A 65 10.05 6.08 12.71
C ARG A 65 9.84 7.24 13.68
N GLY A 66 8.59 7.66 13.84
CA GLY A 66 8.20 8.74 14.76
C GLY A 66 8.46 10.16 14.24
N SER A 67 9.00 10.32 13.03
CA SER A 67 9.23 11.63 12.41
C SER A 67 7.98 12.23 11.75
N TRP A 68 7.04 11.37 11.32
CA TRP A 68 5.85 11.79 10.59
C TRP A 68 4.92 12.63 11.49
N LYS A 69 4.49 13.78 10.95
CA LYS A 69 3.47 14.64 11.55
C LYS A 69 2.50 15.05 10.46
N GLU A 70 1.25 14.61 10.60
CA GLU A 70 0.17 15.01 9.69
C GLU A 70 -0.04 16.52 9.76
N ARG A 71 -0.29 17.13 8.59
CA ARG A 71 -0.59 18.56 8.48
C ARG A 71 -1.87 18.73 7.67
N TRP A 72 -2.74 19.62 8.12
CA TRP A 72 -3.99 19.97 7.43
C TRP A 72 -4.95 18.78 7.22
N GLY A 73 -5.02 17.86 8.18
CA GLY A 73 -5.88 16.66 8.13
C GLY A 73 -7.39 16.97 8.16
N ASP A 74 -7.75 18.24 8.36
CA ASP A 74 -9.11 18.79 8.35
C ASP A 74 -9.51 19.42 7.00
N VAL A 75 -8.58 19.59 6.05
CA VAL A 75 -8.89 20.13 4.72
C VAL A 75 -9.76 19.14 3.93
N ARG A 76 -10.85 19.65 3.34
CA ARG A 76 -11.79 18.86 2.54
C ARG A 76 -12.08 19.58 1.21
N SER A 77 -12.37 18.80 0.17
CA SER A 77 -12.82 19.34 -1.11
C SER A 77 -14.14 20.09 -0.94
N HIS A 78 -14.27 21.24 -1.59
CA HIS A 78 -15.49 22.03 -1.62
C HIS A 78 -15.96 22.18 -3.07
N ASP A 79 -17.24 21.88 -3.34
CA ASP A 79 -17.82 21.98 -4.67
C ASP A 79 -18.31 23.41 -4.93
N LEU A 80 -17.51 24.18 -5.66
CA LEU A 80 -17.84 25.55 -6.06
C LEU A 80 -18.75 25.62 -7.30
N LEU A 81 -18.88 24.51 -8.04
CA LEU A 81 -19.60 24.48 -9.32
C LEU A 81 -21.03 23.94 -9.16
N ASN A 82 -21.41 23.49 -7.96
CA ASN A 82 -22.65 22.77 -7.69
C ASN A 82 -22.86 21.61 -8.66
N TRP A 83 -21.80 20.82 -8.88
CA TRP A 83 -21.80 19.72 -9.83
C TRP A 83 -22.76 18.61 -9.40
N LYS A 84 -23.69 18.25 -10.29
CA LYS A 84 -24.67 17.17 -10.02
C LYS A 84 -24.19 15.85 -10.57
N VAL A 85 -23.89 14.90 -9.67
CA VAL A 85 -23.68 13.50 -10.05
C VAL A 85 -25.01 12.73 -10.08
N PRO A 86 -25.21 11.81 -11.04
CA PRO A 86 -26.40 10.95 -11.07
C PRO A 86 -26.56 10.09 -9.81
N LYS A 87 -25.44 9.75 -9.15
CA LYS A 87 -25.40 9.02 -7.88
C LYS A 87 -24.42 9.72 -6.94
N PRO A 88 -24.84 10.15 -5.74
CA PRO A 88 -23.93 10.74 -4.75
C PRO A 88 -22.83 9.75 -4.34
N TYR A 89 -21.62 10.26 -4.13
CA TYR A 89 -20.57 9.49 -3.47
C TYR A 89 -20.97 9.24 -2.02
N GLN A 90 -20.67 8.04 -1.50
CA GLN A 90 -20.77 7.79 -0.07
C GLN A 90 -19.64 8.53 0.63
N ALA A 91 -19.98 9.26 1.70
CA ALA A 91 -19.00 9.90 2.57
C ALA A 91 -18.20 8.86 3.37
#